data_AF-A0A952IA60-F1
#
_entry.id   AF-A0A952IA60-F1
#
_cell.length_a   1.000
_cell.length_b   1.000
_cell.length_c   1.000
_cell.angle_alpha   90.00
_cell.angle_beta   90.00
_cell.angle_gamma   90.00
#
_symmetry.space_group_name_H-M   'P 1'
#
loop_
_entity.id
_entity.type
_entity.pdbx_description
1 polymer ?
#
loop_
_entity_poly.entity_id
_entity_poly.type
_entity_poly.pdbx_seq_one_letter_code
_entity_poly.pdbx_strand_id
1 'polypeptide(L)'
;MLTFEIIILKTSLYFFILIQFSSCSVRDEKISNEAEESVTHPIGERKSGLEMIFIEGGEYMMGGSDSVDDGGKPELRIADECPHPITINDFSIGKYEVTQKDWIEVIGHNPSYNRDCDDCPVEQVSWNDTQAFIEKLNLKSGENYRLPTEEEWEFAAKGGLKSEDFIYAGSNEVEKVAWFRENSDGKSQSVGKLAPNELGI
;
A
#
# COMPACT_ATOMS: atom_id res chain seq x y z
N MET A 1 18.26 32.06 21.97
CA MET A 1 18.14 30.60 22.07
C MET A 1 16.64 30.29 22.17
N LEU A 2 15.88 30.74 21.16
CA LEU A 2 15.33 29.94 20.04
C LEU A 2 14.32 28.90 20.56
N THR A 3 13.12 29.33 20.99
CA THR A 3 11.86 29.52 20.22
C THR A 3 11.31 28.25 19.56
N PHE A 4 10.40 27.60 20.28
CA PHE A 4 9.42 26.63 19.78
C PHE A 4 8.28 27.38 19.09
N GLU A 5 8.05 27.16 17.79
CA GLU A 5 6.73 27.23 17.15
C GLU A 5 6.71 26.29 15.92
N ILE A 6 5.86 25.26 15.97
CA ILE A 6 5.49 24.38 14.85
C ILE A 6 3.99 24.59 14.64
N ILE A 7 3.60 25.43 13.68
CA ILE A 7 2.32 25.37 12.94
C ILE A 7 2.58 26.02 11.56
N ILE A 8 2.75 25.22 10.51
CA ILE A 8 2.73 25.73 9.12
C ILE A 8 1.31 25.50 8.58
N LEU A 9 0.50 26.56 8.61
CA LEU A 9 -0.70 26.68 7.77
C LEU A 9 -0.27 27.16 6.39
N LYS A 10 -0.38 26.30 5.37
CA LYS A 10 -0.28 26.66 3.95
C LYS A 10 -1.53 27.46 3.56
N THR A 11 -1.42 28.78 3.45
CA THR A 11 -2.42 29.59 2.74
C THR A 11 -2.03 29.77 1.29
N SER A 12 -2.93 29.32 0.42
CA SER A 12 -2.94 29.39 -1.04
C SER A 12 -2.72 30.81 -1.59
N LEU A 13 -1.89 30.93 -2.64
CA LEU A 13 -1.93 32.06 -3.58
C LEU A 13 -1.75 31.54 -5.02
N TYR A 14 -2.90 31.39 -5.66
CA TYR A 14 -3.22 31.49 -7.08
C TYR A 14 -2.08 31.95 -8.02
N PHE A 15 -1.74 31.09 -8.98
CA PHE A 15 -1.24 31.53 -10.29
C PHE A 15 -2.16 30.97 -11.37
N PHE A 16 -3.03 31.83 -11.88
CA PHE A 16 -3.85 31.62 -13.07
C PHE A 16 -2.92 31.58 -14.30
N ILE A 17 -2.87 30.44 -15.02
CA ILE A 17 -2.48 30.44 -16.43
C ILE A 17 -3.51 29.62 -17.21
N LEU A 18 -4.28 30.34 -18.03
CA LEU A 18 -5.11 29.82 -19.11
C LEU A 18 -4.20 29.26 -20.20
N ILE A 19 -4.28 27.96 -20.50
CA ILE A 19 -3.88 27.45 -21.82
C ILE A 19 -5.05 26.69 -22.43
N GLN A 20 -5.37 27.16 -23.63
CA GLN A 20 -6.46 26.82 -24.51
C GLN A 20 -6.43 25.37 -24.96
N PHE A 21 -7.64 24.83 -25.15
CA PHE A 21 -7.93 23.64 -25.95
C PHE A 21 -7.17 23.70 -27.29
N SER A 22 -6.32 22.71 -27.54
CA SER A 22 -5.83 22.40 -28.88
C SER A 22 -5.87 20.89 -29.08
N SER A 23 -6.81 20.51 -29.96
CA SER A 23 -6.91 19.27 -30.72
C SER A 23 -5.79 18.25 -30.50
N CYS A 24 -6.15 17.11 -29.91
CA CYS A 24 -5.30 15.92 -29.84
C CYS A 24 -5.15 15.31 -31.24
N SER A 25 -3.94 15.30 -31.78
CA SER A 25 -3.54 14.46 -32.91
C SER A 25 -2.02 14.37 -32.99
N VAL A 26 -1.48 13.17 -32.84
CA VAL A 26 -0.78 12.43 -33.91
C VAL A 26 -0.22 11.11 -33.34
N ARG A 27 -0.68 10.02 -33.97
CA ARG A 27 -0.06 8.76 -34.41
C ARG A 27 1.00 8.03 -33.58
N ASP A 28 0.68 6.74 -33.49
CA ASP A 28 1.48 5.55 -33.20
C ASP A 28 2.93 5.56 -33.69
N GLU A 29 3.83 5.08 -32.84
CA GLU A 29 4.95 4.27 -33.27
C GLU A 29 5.19 3.10 -32.31
N LYS A 30 5.49 1.95 -32.91
CA LYS A 30 5.47 0.60 -32.35
C LYS A 30 6.91 0.17 -32.07
N ILE A 31 7.23 -0.31 -30.88
CA ILE A 31 8.51 -0.98 -30.60
C ILE A 31 8.24 -2.32 -29.90
N SER A 32 8.99 -3.32 -30.36
CA SER A 32 8.85 -4.76 -30.16
C SER A 32 9.38 -5.28 -28.83
N ASN A 33 8.71 -6.33 -28.34
CA ASN A 33 9.04 -7.21 -27.21
C ASN A 33 10.45 -7.81 -27.25
N GLU A 34 11.04 -8.01 -26.06
CA GLU A 34 11.77 -9.22 -25.71
C GLU A 34 11.35 -9.64 -24.28
N ALA A 35 11.00 -10.93 -24.14
CA ALA A 35 10.53 -11.54 -22.92
C ALA A 35 11.73 -12.13 -22.16
N GLU A 36 11.90 -11.75 -20.89
CA GLU A 36 12.75 -12.50 -19.97
C GLU A 36 11.89 -13.42 -19.09
N GLU A 37 12.34 -14.67 -19.05
CA GLU A 37 11.74 -15.84 -18.43
C GLU A 37 11.85 -15.76 -16.89
N SER A 38 10.71 -15.82 -16.19
CA SER A 38 10.68 -15.77 -14.73
C SER A 38 11.07 -17.12 -14.12
N VAL A 39 12.26 -17.16 -13.52
CA VAL A 39 12.74 -18.31 -12.76
C VAL A 39 11.98 -18.36 -11.44
N THR A 40 11.16 -19.39 -11.25
CA THR A 40 10.46 -19.66 -10.00
C THR A 40 11.42 -20.30 -8.99
N HIS A 41 11.82 -19.53 -7.96
CA HIS A 41 12.53 -20.07 -6.81
C HIS A 41 11.54 -20.54 -5.72
N PRO A 42 11.80 -21.68 -5.06
CA PRO A 42 10.90 -22.30 -4.10
C PRO A 42 10.76 -21.51 -2.79
N ILE A 43 9.59 -21.62 -2.18
CA ILE A 43 9.14 -20.97 -0.93
C ILE A 43 10.06 -21.39 0.24
N GLY A 44 10.95 -20.47 0.61
CA GLY A 44 11.97 -20.57 1.66
C GLY A 44 13.15 -19.73 1.18
N GLU A 45 13.51 -18.59 1.79
CA GLU A 45 13.87 -18.39 3.19
C GLU A 45 13.80 -16.89 3.53
N ARG A 46 13.13 -16.48 4.62
CA ARG A 46 13.27 -15.10 5.09
C ARG A 46 14.43 -15.01 6.09
N LYS A 47 15.47 -14.28 5.68
CA LYS A 47 16.44 -13.62 6.58
C LYS A 47 16.31 -12.08 6.56
N SER A 48 15.05 -11.66 6.60
CA SER A 48 14.46 -10.31 6.50
C SER A 48 14.48 -9.59 5.14
N GLY A 49 14.85 -10.24 4.05
CA GLY A 49 14.58 -9.73 2.69
C GLY A 49 13.11 -9.96 2.32
N LEU A 50 12.26 -9.02 2.73
CA LEU A 50 10.80 -9.05 2.52
C LEU A 50 10.46 -9.41 1.07
N GLU A 51 9.42 -10.22 0.86
CA GLU A 51 8.90 -10.47 -0.48
C GLU A 51 8.20 -9.20 -0.96
N MET A 52 8.79 -8.57 -1.98
CA MET A 52 8.27 -7.35 -2.59
C MET A 52 7.67 -7.67 -3.95
N ILE A 53 6.58 -7.01 -4.30
CA ILE A 53 6.02 -7.04 -5.65
C ILE A 53 6.25 -5.70 -6.35
N PHE A 54 6.61 -5.75 -7.62
CA PHE A 54 6.72 -4.55 -8.47
C PHE A 54 5.34 -4.11 -8.94
N ILE A 55 5.06 -2.81 -8.82
CA ILE A 55 3.82 -2.19 -9.26
C ILE A 55 4.17 -1.14 -10.31
N GLU A 56 3.66 -1.34 -11.51
CA GLU A 56 3.69 -0.33 -12.57
C GLU A 56 2.79 0.84 -12.17
N GLY A 57 3.38 2.03 -12.13
CA GLY A 57 2.70 3.27 -11.84
C GLY A 57 1.84 3.74 -13.01
N GLY A 58 0.98 4.73 -12.75
CA GLY A 58 0.13 5.32 -13.76
C GLY A 58 -0.82 6.35 -13.19
N GLU A 59 -1.73 6.82 -14.04
CA GLU A 59 -2.79 7.74 -13.64
C GLU A 59 -4.00 6.98 -13.10
N TYR A 60 -4.56 7.44 -11.98
CA TYR A 60 -5.68 6.80 -11.31
C TYR A 60 -6.56 7.83 -10.58
N MET A 61 -7.84 7.52 -10.41
CA MET A 61 -8.82 8.35 -9.69
C MET A 61 -8.94 7.90 -8.23
N MET A 62 -8.22 8.56 -7.33
CA MET A 62 -8.22 8.29 -5.89
C MET A 62 -9.49 8.77 -5.21
N GLY A 63 -9.91 8.08 -4.14
CA GLY A 63 -11.13 8.41 -3.39
C GLY A 63 -12.34 7.57 -3.80
N GLY A 64 -13.46 7.77 -3.11
CA GLY A 64 -14.71 7.05 -3.33
C GLY A 64 -15.68 7.86 -4.17
N SER A 65 -16.42 7.23 -5.08
CA SER A 65 -17.53 7.88 -5.79
C SER A 65 -18.59 8.39 -4.79
N ASP A 66 -19.35 9.41 -5.17
CA ASP A 66 -20.34 10.11 -4.31
C ASP A 66 -21.47 9.23 -3.76
N SER A 67 -21.52 7.94 -4.13
CA SER A 67 -22.59 7.02 -3.77
C SER A 67 -22.08 5.83 -2.97
N VAL A 68 -21.74 6.06 -1.70
CA VAL A 68 -21.87 5.01 -0.69
C VAL A 68 -23.11 5.38 0.11
N ASP A 69 -24.20 4.65 -0.11
CA ASP A 69 -25.38 4.67 0.76
C ASP A 69 -25.01 3.98 2.08
N ASP A 70 -24.17 4.64 2.89
CA ASP A 70 -23.88 4.24 4.26
C ASP A 70 -24.98 4.75 5.20
N GLY A 71 -26.20 4.27 4.99
CA GLY A 71 -27.23 4.25 6.04
C GLY A 71 -27.60 5.60 6.68
N GLY A 72 -27.37 6.72 6.01
CA GLY A 72 -27.89 8.02 6.39
C GLY A 72 -27.15 8.76 7.52
N LYS A 73 -25.83 8.67 7.60
CA LYS A 73 -25.05 9.71 8.30
C LYS A 73 -24.15 10.46 7.31
N PRO A 74 -24.35 11.77 7.13
CA PRO A 74 -23.37 12.59 6.42
C PRO A 74 -22.14 12.73 7.32
N GLU A 75 -21.27 11.72 7.30
CA GLU A 75 -19.88 11.96 7.70
C GLU A 75 -19.28 12.86 6.64
N LEU A 76 -18.72 14.00 7.07
CA LEU A 76 -17.97 14.88 6.20
C LEU A 76 -16.82 14.08 5.62
N ARG A 77 -16.96 13.64 4.36
CA ARG A 77 -15.81 13.16 3.59
C ARG A 77 -14.75 14.25 3.64
N ILE A 78 -13.59 13.92 4.19
CA ILE A 78 -12.44 14.84 4.14
C ILE A 78 -12.00 14.95 2.67
N ALA A 79 -11.40 16.08 2.29
CA ALA A 79 -11.18 16.42 0.87
C ALA A 79 -10.40 15.34 0.09
N ASP A 80 -9.56 14.58 0.77
CA ASP A 80 -8.72 13.52 0.20
C ASP A 80 -9.49 12.20 -0.04
N GLU A 81 -10.75 12.10 0.38
CA GLU A 81 -11.67 10.99 0.07
C GLU A 81 -12.54 11.25 -1.18
N CYS A 82 -12.51 12.48 -1.71
CA CYS A 82 -13.22 12.86 -2.93
C CYS A 82 -12.47 12.38 -4.18
N PRO A 83 -13.16 12.01 -5.27
CA PRO A 83 -12.50 11.59 -6.51
C PRO A 83 -11.52 12.65 -7.06
N HIS A 84 -10.23 12.36 -7.07
CA HIS A 84 -9.22 13.24 -7.69
C HIS A 84 -8.15 12.44 -8.46
N PRO A 85 -7.67 12.97 -9.61
CA PRO A 85 -6.63 12.30 -10.39
C PRO A 85 -5.29 12.38 -9.66
N ILE A 86 -4.59 11.25 -9.62
CA ILE A 86 -3.23 11.11 -9.10
C ILE A 86 -2.38 10.39 -10.14
N THR A 87 -1.10 10.75 -10.21
CA THR A 87 -0.08 10.00 -10.95
C THR A 87 0.85 9.32 -9.95
N ILE A 88 0.90 7.99 -10.00
CA ILE A 88 1.80 7.16 -9.21
C ILE A 88 3.01 6.78 -10.07
N ASN A 89 4.22 6.89 -9.52
CA ASN A 89 5.43 6.36 -10.17
C ASN A 89 5.54 4.86 -9.90
N ASP A 90 6.30 4.14 -10.71
CA ASP A 90 6.66 2.75 -10.43
C ASP A 90 7.28 2.60 -9.04
N PHE A 91 6.88 1.55 -8.33
CA PHE A 91 7.37 1.26 -6.99
C PHE A 91 7.31 -0.23 -6.69
N SER A 92 7.75 -0.62 -5.50
CA SER A 92 7.55 -1.97 -4.98
C SER A 92 6.97 -1.90 -3.58
N ILE A 93 6.02 -2.80 -3.28
CA ILE A 93 5.37 -2.89 -1.99
C ILE A 93 5.51 -4.32 -1.44
N GLY A 94 5.49 -4.46 -0.12
CA GLY A 94 5.50 -5.78 0.50
C GLY A 94 4.27 -6.57 0.08
N LYS A 95 4.49 -7.81 -0.40
CA LYS A 95 3.40 -8.72 -0.74
C LYS A 95 2.53 -9.07 0.46
N TYR A 96 3.15 -9.10 1.63
CA TYR A 96 2.52 -9.38 2.90
C TYR A 96 2.84 -8.28 3.90
N GLU A 97 2.00 -8.15 4.92
CA GLU A 97 2.35 -7.42 6.13
C GLU A 97 3.65 -7.97 6.73
N VAL A 98 4.43 -7.10 7.37
CA VAL A 98 5.67 -7.48 8.07
C VAL A 98 5.31 -8.48 9.17
N THR A 99 5.86 -9.69 9.10
CA THR A 99 5.52 -10.74 10.05
C THR A 99 6.27 -10.61 11.37
N GLN A 100 5.80 -11.29 12.40
CA GLN A 100 6.49 -11.35 13.70
C GLN A 100 7.91 -11.91 13.54
N LYS A 101 8.09 -12.91 12.69
CA LYS A 101 9.42 -13.45 12.37
C LYS A 101 10.34 -12.40 11.71
N ASP A 102 9.83 -11.68 10.72
CA ASP A 102 10.59 -10.61 10.05
C ASP A 102 11.00 -9.51 11.06
N TRP A 103 10.06 -9.12 11.91
CA TRP A 103 10.29 -8.13 12.96
C TRP A 103 11.35 -8.58 13.96
N ILE A 104 11.23 -9.79 14.51
CA ILE A 104 12.18 -10.35 15.48
C ILE A 104 13.58 -10.41 14.87
N GLU A 105 13.71 -10.74 13.60
CA GLU A 105 15.01 -10.84 12.97
C GLU A 105 15.73 -9.48 12.82
N VAL A 106 14.98 -8.40 12.62
CA VAL A 106 15.54 -7.04 12.48
C VAL A 106 15.68 -6.34 13.84
N ILE A 107 14.71 -6.50 14.73
CA ILE A 107 14.58 -5.75 15.99
C ILE A 107 15.09 -6.54 17.20
N GLY A 108 14.99 -7.87 17.18
CA GLY A 108 15.47 -8.77 18.24
C GLY A 108 14.46 -9.11 19.35
N HIS A 109 13.22 -8.64 19.28
CA HIS A 109 12.15 -8.99 20.23
C HIS A 109 10.76 -8.94 19.58
N ASN A 110 9.74 -9.52 20.21
CA ASN A 110 8.37 -9.59 19.68
C ASN A 110 7.37 -8.79 20.55
N PRO A 111 6.87 -7.62 20.09
CA PRO A 111 5.91 -6.81 20.84
C PRO A 111 4.49 -7.39 20.84
N SER A 112 4.15 -8.21 19.85
CA SER A 112 2.81 -8.72 19.55
C SER A 112 2.09 -9.34 20.77
N TYR A 113 0.77 -9.17 20.83
CA TYR A 113 -0.14 -9.88 21.72
C TYR A 113 -0.17 -11.37 21.37
N ASN A 114 -0.41 -11.68 20.09
CA ASN A 114 -0.56 -13.04 19.59
C ASN A 114 0.81 -13.63 19.21
N ARG A 115 1.61 -14.03 20.22
CA ARG A 115 3.01 -14.43 20.02
C ARG A 115 3.22 -15.85 19.47
N ASP A 116 2.18 -16.68 19.44
CA ASP A 116 2.27 -18.08 19.01
C ASP A 116 2.09 -18.23 17.48
N CYS A 117 2.65 -17.30 16.70
CA CYS A 117 2.51 -17.27 15.24
C CYS A 117 3.62 -16.47 14.55
N ASP A 118 4.65 -17.15 14.08
CA ASP A 118 5.80 -16.54 13.38
C ASP A 118 5.40 -15.78 12.09
N ASP A 119 4.48 -16.37 11.32
CA ASP A 119 4.02 -15.81 10.03
C ASP A 119 2.79 -14.89 10.18
N CYS A 120 2.36 -14.57 11.40
CA CYS A 120 1.35 -13.55 11.62
C CYS A 120 1.97 -12.16 11.50
N PRO A 121 1.19 -11.12 11.14
CA PRO A 121 1.63 -9.73 11.21
C PRO A 121 2.14 -9.37 12.60
N VAL A 122 3.18 -8.56 12.67
CA VAL A 122 3.58 -7.92 13.92
C VAL A 122 2.54 -6.87 14.31
N GLU A 123 2.14 -6.85 15.58
CA GLU A 123 1.24 -5.84 16.14
C GLU A 123 1.78 -5.29 17.46
N GLN A 124 1.07 -4.31 18.03
CA GLN A 124 1.55 -3.49 19.16
C GLN A 124 2.86 -2.73 18.88
N VAL A 125 3.02 -2.26 17.64
CA VAL A 125 4.11 -1.39 17.22
C VAL A 125 3.60 0.03 16.98
N SER A 126 4.33 1.03 17.44
CA SER A 126 4.04 2.43 17.13
C SER A 126 4.70 2.86 15.81
N TRP A 127 4.31 4.02 15.29
CA TRP A 127 4.96 4.59 14.11
C TRP A 127 6.48 4.76 14.29
N ASN A 128 6.91 5.17 15.49
CA ASN A 128 8.33 5.31 15.81
C ASN A 128 9.06 3.95 15.83
N ASP A 129 8.42 2.90 16.35
CA ASP A 129 8.98 1.55 16.31
C ASP A 129 9.14 1.08 14.85
N THR A 130 8.15 1.39 14.01
CA THR A 130 8.20 1.09 12.57
C THR A 130 9.33 1.84 11.87
N GLN A 131 9.58 3.11 12.19
CA GLN A 131 10.74 3.83 11.65
C GLN A 131 12.07 3.18 12.08
N ALA A 132 12.17 2.77 13.35
CA ALA A 132 13.37 2.09 13.85
C ALA A 132 13.58 0.72 13.18
N PHE A 133 12.49 -0.01 12.87
CA PHE A 133 12.54 -1.22 12.06
C PHE A 133 13.07 -0.94 10.65
N ILE A 134 12.52 0.06 9.97
CA ILE A 134 12.93 0.44 8.60
C ILE A 134 14.41 0.85 8.57
N GLU A 135 14.86 1.67 9.52
CA GLU A 135 16.26 2.09 9.60
C GLU A 135 17.20 0.89 9.73
N LYS A 136 16.91 -0.03 10.66
CA LYS A 136 17.71 -1.25 10.87
C LYS A 136 17.64 -2.20 9.67
N LEU A 137 16.47 -2.33 9.06
CA LEU A 137 16.29 -3.16 7.86
C LEU A 137 17.18 -2.64 6.73
N ASN A 138 17.14 -1.33 6.45
CA ASN A 138 17.96 -0.69 5.43
C ASN A 138 19.46 -0.83 5.72
N LEU A 139 19.88 -0.67 6.98
CA LEU A 139 21.28 -0.89 7.38
C LEU A 139 21.73 -2.34 7.16
N LYS A 140 20.84 -3.32 7.35
CA LYS A 140 21.14 -4.74 7.22
C LYS A 140 21.12 -5.20 5.75
N SER A 141 20.17 -4.72 4.96
CA SER A 141 19.97 -5.14 3.56
C SER A 141 20.81 -4.32 2.57
N GLY A 142 21.12 -3.06 2.88
CA GLY A 142 21.67 -2.11 1.91
C GLY A 142 20.61 -1.52 0.96
N GLU A 143 19.33 -1.80 1.20
CA GLU A 143 18.19 -1.30 0.42
C GLU A 143 17.60 0.00 1.01
N ASN A 144 16.59 0.56 0.34
CA ASN A 144 15.89 1.77 0.77
C ASN A 144 14.38 1.53 0.96
N TYR A 145 14.03 0.73 1.95
CA TYR A 145 12.66 0.53 2.40
C TYR A 145 12.11 1.79 3.07
N ARG A 146 10.80 1.99 2.94
CA ARG A 146 10.00 3.03 3.61
C ARG A 146 8.56 2.55 3.76
N LEU A 147 7.75 3.30 4.52
CA LEU A 147 6.30 3.15 4.45
C LEU A 147 5.79 3.61 3.07
N PRO A 148 4.73 2.96 2.53
CA PRO A 148 4.05 3.48 1.36
C PRO A 148 3.42 4.83 1.70
N THR A 149 3.26 5.70 0.70
CA THR A 149 2.35 6.83 0.85
C THR A 149 0.91 6.33 0.88
N GLU A 150 -0.03 7.18 1.31
CA GLU A 150 -1.45 6.83 1.26
C GLU A 150 -1.88 6.50 -0.18
N GLU A 151 -1.37 7.27 -1.14
CA GLU A 151 -1.72 7.11 -2.55
C GLU A 151 -1.19 5.80 -3.13
N GLU A 152 0.04 5.42 -2.78
CA GLU A 152 0.63 4.13 -3.17
C GLU A 152 -0.11 2.96 -2.53
N TRP A 153 -0.51 3.10 -1.26
CA TRP A 153 -1.21 2.04 -0.54
C TRP A 153 -2.61 1.81 -1.11
N GLU A 154 -3.40 2.87 -1.34
CA GLU A 154 -4.73 2.73 -1.93
C GLU A 154 -4.65 2.22 -3.37
N PHE A 155 -3.71 2.74 -4.18
CA PHE A 155 -3.51 2.26 -5.55
C PHE A 155 -3.18 0.77 -5.58
N ALA A 156 -2.28 0.30 -4.72
CA ALA A 156 -1.94 -1.11 -4.60
C ALA A 156 -3.12 -1.96 -4.09
N ALA A 157 -3.84 -1.49 -3.07
CA ALA A 157 -4.97 -2.20 -2.49
C ALA A 157 -6.11 -2.41 -3.50
N LYS A 158 -6.37 -1.39 -4.35
CA LYS A 158 -7.39 -1.44 -5.42
C LYS A 158 -7.01 -2.31 -6.62
N GLY A 159 -5.79 -2.86 -6.68
CA GLY A 159 -5.34 -3.67 -7.81
C GLY A 159 -4.55 -2.89 -8.88
N GLY A 160 -4.21 -1.63 -8.60
CA GLY A 160 -3.44 -0.76 -9.49
C GLY A 160 -4.08 -0.62 -10.87
N LEU A 161 -3.26 -0.64 -11.92
CA LEU A 161 -3.74 -0.62 -13.32
C LEU A 161 -4.52 -1.88 -13.73
N LYS A 162 -4.52 -2.93 -12.89
CA LYS A 162 -5.24 -4.18 -13.13
C LYS A 162 -6.56 -4.27 -12.34
N SER A 163 -6.94 -3.20 -11.65
CA SER A 163 -8.16 -3.16 -10.85
C SER A 163 -9.38 -3.63 -11.62
N GLU A 164 -10.15 -4.57 -11.06
CA GLU A 164 -11.46 -4.96 -11.56
C GLU A 164 -12.62 -4.18 -10.89
N ASP A 165 -12.31 -3.11 -10.15
CA ASP A 165 -13.29 -2.26 -9.44
C ASP A 165 -14.17 -3.05 -8.45
N PHE A 166 -13.56 -4.02 -7.77
CA PHE A 166 -14.20 -4.77 -6.71
C PHE A 166 -14.46 -3.92 -5.46
N ILE A 167 -15.49 -4.30 -4.69
CA ILE A 167 -15.84 -3.66 -3.42
C ILE A 167 -14.70 -3.80 -2.38
N TYR A 168 -14.00 -4.93 -2.39
CA TYR A 168 -12.83 -5.20 -1.56
C TYR A 168 -11.62 -5.53 -2.44
N ALA A 169 -10.41 -5.41 -1.88
CA ALA A 169 -9.17 -5.74 -2.57
C ALA A 169 -9.21 -7.19 -3.13
N GLY A 170 -9.43 -7.32 -4.44
CA GLY A 170 -9.48 -8.61 -5.13
C GLY A 170 -10.83 -9.36 -5.14
N SER A 171 -11.89 -8.86 -4.49
CA SER A 171 -13.20 -9.56 -4.52
C SER A 171 -14.38 -8.70 -4.08
N ASN A 172 -15.59 -9.09 -4.52
CA ASN A 172 -16.85 -8.60 -3.95
C ASN A 172 -17.31 -9.40 -2.70
N GLU A 173 -16.60 -10.47 -2.34
CA GLU A 173 -16.90 -11.29 -1.16
C GLU A 173 -15.78 -11.12 -0.12
N VAL A 174 -16.04 -10.39 0.96
CA VAL A 174 -15.04 -10.02 1.97
C VAL A 174 -14.35 -11.23 2.62
N GLU A 175 -15.09 -12.34 2.81
CA GLU A 175 -14.59 -13.56 3.42
C GLU A 175 -13.50 -14.24 2.59
N LYS A 176 -13.39 -13.93 1.28
CA LYS A 176 -12.35 -14.48 0.40
C LYS A 176 -11.02 -13.77 0.52
N VAL A 177 -11.01 -12.51 0.97
CA VAL A 177 -9.87 -11.60 0.84
C VAL A 177 -9.46 -10.92 2.15
N ALA A 178 -10.29 -10.95 3.20
CA ALA A 178 -9.97 -10.31 4.47
C ALA A 178 -10.25 -11.19 5.70
N TRP A 179 -9.37 -11.05 6.69
CA TRP A 179 -9.65 -11.44 8.07
C TRP A 179 -10.25 -10.24 8.80
N PHE A 180 -11.42 -10.42 9.37
CA PHE A 180 -12.17 -9.39 10.07
C PHE A 180 -12.81 -9.98 11.33
N ARG A 181 -13.57 -9.17 12.09
CA ARG A 181 -14.04 -9.54 13.44
C ARG A 181 -14.78 -10.88 13.47
N GLU A 182 -15.55 -11.18 12.45
CA GLU A 182 -16.43 -12.34 12.38
C GLU A 182 -15.70 -13.64 11.98
N ASN A 183 -14.57 -13.59 11.27
CA ASN A 183 -13.87 -14.78 10.77
C ASN A 183 -12.43 -14.97 11.31
N SER A 184 -11.91 -14.03 12.11
CA SER A 184 -10.52 -14.04 12.60
C SER A 184 -10.29 -14.76 13.94
N ASP A 185 -11.34 -15.27 14.59
CA ASP A 185 -11.30 -15.81 15.97
C ASP A 185 -10.71 -14.83 17.01
N GLY A 186 -10.82 -13.52 16.75
CA GLY A 186 -10.35 -12.47 17.66
C GLY A 186 -8.82 -12.32 17.73
N LYS A 187 -8.08 -12.83 16.74
CA LYS A 187 -6.61 -12.74 16.68
C LYS A 187 -6.12 -12.51 15.26
N SER A 188 -4.88 -12.05 15.13
CA SER A 188 -4.18 -12.00 13.85
C SER A 188 -4.00 -13.41 13.28
N GLN A 189 -4.08 -13.52 11.96
CA GLN A 189 -3.94 -14.77 11.22
C GLN A 189 -2.65 -14.73 10.40
N SER A 190 -2.11 -15.89 10.03
CA SER A 190 -0.91 -15.94 9.19
C SER A 190 -1.15 -15.27 7.84
N VAL A 191 -0.15 -14.54 7.34
CA VAL A 191 -0.23 -13.87 6.03
C VAL A 191 -0.39 -14.88 4.88
N GLY A 192 -0.99 -14.45 3.77
CA GLY A 192 -1.12 -15.25 2.55
C GLY A 192 -2.06 -16.46 2.67
N LYS A 193 -3.02 -16.42 3.59
CA LYS A 193 -4.04 -17.49 3.76
C LYS A 193 -5.35 -17.26 3.02
N LEU A 194 -5.57 -16.03 2.54
CA LEU A 194 -6.73 -15.63 1.76
C LEU A 194 -6.30 -15.32 0.32
N ALA A 195 -7.28 -15.15 -0.57
CA ALA A 195 -7.00 -14.85 -1.97
C ALA A 195 -6.37 -13.45 -2.09
N PRO A 196 -5.36 -13.28 -2.96
CA PRO A 196 -4.77 -11.96 -3.21
C PRO A 196 -5.65 -11.13 -4.14
N ASN A 197 -5.33 -9.84 -4.26
CA ASN A 197 -5.85 -8.98 -5.32
C ASN A 197 -5.17 -9.20 -6.68
N GLU A 198 -5.52 -8.39 -7.68
CA GLU A 198 -5.06 -8.49 -9.07
C GLU A 198 -3.55 -8.26 -9.24
N LEU A 199 -2.90 -7.68 -8.23
CA LEU A 199 -1.43 -7.51 -8.18
C LEU A 199 -0.72 -8.67 -7.47
N GLY A 200 -1.46 -9.57 -6.82
CA GLY A 200 -0.90 -10.68 -6.05
C GLY A 200 -0.57 -10.34 -4.59
N ILE A 201 -1.14 -9.25 -4.06
CA ILE A 201 -1.09 -8.85 -2.63
C ILE A 201 -2.21 -9.55 -1.87
#